data_AF-A0A1J5P7M2-F1
#
_entry.id   AF-A0A1J5P7M2-F1
#
_cell.length_a   1.000
_cell.length_b   1.000
_cell.length_c   1.000
_cell.angle_alpha   90.00
_cell.angle_beta   90.00
_cell.angle_gamma   90.00
#
_symmetry.space_group_name_H-M   'P 1'
#
loop_
_entity.id
_entity.type
_entity.pdbx_description
1 polymer ?
#
loop_
_entity_poly.entity_id
_entity_poly.type
_entity_poly.pdbx_seq_one_letter_code
_entity_poly.pdbx_strand_id
1 'polypeptide(L)'
;MTYSALTGTGIDALWQKILDHRTAMNASGEFAGRRREQQVKWMWSMLEQRMMARLRADASVRAKVKRIEAEVADGRITPALAAEQIADMLK
;
A
#
# COMPACT_ATOMS: atom_id res chain seq x y z
N MET A 1 5.46 -29.38 -4.87
CA MET A 1 6.79 -29.33 -4.22
C MET A 1 6.57 -29.13 -2.74
N THR A 2 7.16 -30.00 -1.92
CA THR A 2 7.15 -29.91 -0.46
C THR A 2 8.56 -29.53 0.01
N TYR A 3 8.65 -28.72 1.07
CA TYR A 3 9.92 -28.31 1.66
C TYR A 3 9.78 -28.15 3.18
N SER A 4 10.90 -28.18 3.88
CA SER A 4 10.97 -28.01 5.33
C SER A 4 12.13 -27.08 5.66
N ALA A 5 11.81 -25.91 6.21
CA ALA A 5 12.84 -24.97 6.67
C ALA A 5 13.62 -25.54 7.87
N LEU A 6 12.98 -26.40 8.68
CA LEU A 6 13.61 -27.01 9.86
C LEU A 6 14.68 -28.05 9.48
N THR A 7 14.45 -28.83 8.42
CA THR A 7 15.35 -29.91 8.00
C THR A 7 16.18 -29.54 6.76
N GLY A 8 15.96 -28.35 6.18
CA GLY A 8 16.58 -27.91 4.92
C GLY A 8 16.08 -28.64 3.67
N THR A 9 15.21 -29.64 3.82
CA THR A 9 14.75 -30.47 2.71
C THR A 9 13.96 -29.64 1.70
N GLY A 10 14.33 -29.73 0.42
CA GLY A 10 13.60 -29.09 -0.68
C GLY A 10 13.88 -27.60 -0.87
N ILE A 11 14.75 -26.99 -0.06
CA ILE A 11 15.09 -25.56 -0.18
C ILE A 11 15.87 -25.28 -1.48
N ASP A 12 16.84 -26.12 -1.85
CA ASP A 12 17.57 -25.96 -3.12
C ASP A 12 16.65 -26.10 -4.34
N ALA A 13 15.73 -27.06 -4.29
CA ALA A 13 14.75 -27.26 -5.35
C ALA A 13 13.78 -26.07 -5.47
N LEU A 14 13.34 -25.50 -4.35
CA LEU A 14 12.57 -24.25 -4.31
C LEU A 14 13.36 -23.11 -4.95
N TRP A 15 14.62 -22.93 -4.57
CA TRP A 15 15.47 -21.88 -5.11
C TRP A 15 15.67 -22.01 -6.62
N GLN A 16 15.92 -23.24 -7.10
CA GLN A 16 16.04 -23.49 -8.53
C GLN A 16 14.76 -23.10 -9.27
N LYS A 17 13.57 -23.40 -8.72
CA LYS A 17 12.30 -22.97 -9.33
C LYS A 17 12.13 -21.45 -9.39
N ILE A 18 12.64 -20.72 -8.39
CA ILE A 18 12.66 -19.26 -8.42
C ILE A 18 13.56 -18.75 -9.55
N LEU A 19 14.74 -19.36 -9.73
CA LEU A 19 15.66 -19.01 -10.81
C LEU A 19 15.06 -19.33 -12.19
N ASP A 20 14.45 -20.50 -12.36
CA ASP A 20 13.78 -20.91 -13.60
C ASP A 20 12.69 -19.88 -13.99
N HIS A 21 11.86 -19.47 -13.01
CA HIS A 21 10.84 -18.46 -13.21
C HIS A 21 11.44 -17.10 -13.59
N ARG A 22 12.50 -16.66 -12.91
CA ARG A 22 13.18 -15.40 -13.23
C ARG A 22 13.73 -15.43 -14.65
N THR A 23 14.34 -16.52 -15.08
CA THR A 23 14.85 -16.68 -16.45
C THR A 23 13.72 -16.58 -17.47
N ALA A 24 12.63 -17.31 -17.26
CA ALA A 24 11.47 -17.29 -18.14
C ALA A 24 10.86 -15.88 -18.27
N MET A 25 10.70 -15.16 -17.15
CA MET A 25 10.15 -13.80 -17.14
C MET A 25 11.07 -12.76 -17.78
N ASN A 26 12.40 -12.95 -17.70
CA ASN A 26 13.33 -12.07 -18.40
C ASN A 26 13.33 -12.35 -19.90
N ALA A 27 13.26 -13.63 -20.30
CA ALA A 27 13.18 -14.02 -21.71
C ALA A 27 11.90 -13.50 -22.38
N SER A 28 10.78 -13.46 -21.67
CA SER A 28 9.52 -12.88 -22.19
C SER A 28 9.46 -11.36 -22.12
N GLY A 29 10.43 -10.68 -21.49
CA GLY A 29 10.43 -9.23 -21.26
C GLY A 29 9.45 -8.73 -20.18
N GLU A 30 8.57 -9.61 -19.67
CA GLU A 30 7.58 -9.29 -18.64
C GLU A 30 8.20 -8.83 -17.32
N PHE A 31 9.40 -9.33 -16.99
CA PHE A 31 10.09 -9.00 -15.74
C PHE A 31 10.29 -7.49 -15.58
N ALA A 32 10.75 -6.82 -16.64
CA ALA A 32 10.98 -5.37 -16.61
C ALA A 32 9.66 -4.58 -16.57
N GLY A 33 8.63 -5.04 -17.29
CA GLY A 33 7.29 -4.45 -17.27
C GLY A 33 6.68 -4.46 -15.87
N ARG A 34 6.62 -5.64 -15.26
CA ARG A 34 6.11 -5.82 -13.89
C ARG A 34 6.87 -4.99 -12.87
N ARG A 35 8.19 -4.88 -12.99
CA ARG A 35 9.04 -4.03 -12.12
C ARG A 35 8.68 -2.55 -12.21
N ARG A 36 8.33 -2.04 -13.40
CA ARG A 36 7.92 -0.65 -13.58
C ARG A 36 6.54 -0.39 -12.95
N GLU A 37 5.59 -1.28 -13.19
CA GLU A 37 4.25 -1.22 -12.57
C GLU A 37 4.34 -1.25 -11.04
N GLN A 38 5.18 -2.13 -10.49
CA GLN A 38 5.46 -2.18 -9.06
C GLN A 38 6.02 -0.87 -8.52
N GLN A 39 6.97 -0.24 -9.21
CA GLN A 39 7.52 1.05 -8.78
C GLN A 39 6.46 2.14 -8.74
N VAL A 40 5.58 2.21 -9.74
CA VAL A 40 4.44 3.14 -9.75
C VAL A 40 3.50 2.86 -8.58
N LYS A 41 3.15 1.58 -8.33
CA LYS A 41 2.32 1.21 -7.18
C LYS A 41 2.97 1.61 -5.86
N TRP A 42 4.27 1.38 -5.70
CA TRP A 42 5.03 1.79 -4.51
C TRP A 42 5.05 3.30 -4.32
N MET A 43 5.20 4.08 -5.41
CA MET A 43 5.10 5.53 -5.36
C MET A 43 3.75 5.99 -4.79
N TRP A 44 2.65 5.42 -5.26
CA TRP A 44 1.31 5.73 -4.74
C TRP A 44 1.14 5.34 -3.26
N SER A 45 1.63 4.16 -2.85
CA SER A 45 1.61 3.76 -1.44
C SER A 45 2.41 4.73 -0.56
N MET A 46 3.57 5.20 -1.01
CA MET A 46 4.35 6.20 -0.27
C MET A 46 3.63 7.54 -0.16
N LEU A 47 2.93 7.97 -1.22
CA LEU A 47 2.14 9.20 -1.20
C LEU A 47 0.98 9.10 -0.18
N GLU A 48 0.21 8.03 -0.23
CA GLU A 48 -0.90 7.77 0.70
C GLU A 48 -0.40 7.76 2.16
N GLN A 49 0.70 7.04 2.43
CA GLN A 49 1.31 7.00 3.75
C GLN A 49 1.71 8.39 4.25
N ARG A 50 2.30 9.23 3.39
CA ARG A 50 2.69 10.60 3.74
C ARG A 50 1.50 11.50 4.02
N MET A 51 0.44 11.42 3.20
CA MET A 51 -0.80 12.17 3.42
C MET A 51 -1.45 11.80 4.76
N MET A 52 -1.57 10.50 5.04
CA MET A 52 -2.11 10.01 6.32
C MET A 52 -1.24 10.41 7.51
N ALA A 53 0.09 10.38 7.35
CA ALA A 53 1.01 10.83 8.39
C ALA A 53 0.83 12.33 8.70
N ARG A 54 0.66 13.18 7.69
CA ARG A 54 0.42 14.63 7.86
C ARG A 54 -0.88 14.90 8.62
N LEU A 55 -1.98 14.22 8.27
CA LEU A 55 -3.24 14.31 9.01
C LEU A 55 -3.08 13.94 10.49
N ARG A 56 -2.24 12.94 10.78
CA ARG A 56 -2.03 12.45 12.14
C ARG A 56 -1.02 13.28 12.93
N ALA A 57 -0.09 14.00 12.31
CA ALA A 57 0.96 14.71 13.02
C ALA A 57 0.46 16.01 13.69
N ASP A 58 -0.42 16.76 13.03
CA ASP A 58 -0.91 18.06 13.52
C ASP A 58 -2.08 17.90 14.50
N ALA A 59 -1.91 18.39 15.73
CA ALA A 59 -2.93 18.31 16.78
C ALA A 59 -4.23 19.05 16.43
N SER A 60 -4.13 20.17 15.71
CA SER A 60 -5.28 20.95 15.27
C SER A 60 -6.06 20.23 14.18
N VAL A 61 -5.38 19.57 13.24
CA VAL A 61 -6.00 18.75 12.19
C VAL A 61 -6.67 17.52 12.79
N ARG A 62 -6.01 16.81 13.71
CA ARG A 62 -6.61 15.66 14.43
C ARG A 62 -7.91 16.03 15.14
N ALA A 63 -7.95 17.18 15.81
CA ALA A 63 -9.16 17.64 16.51
C ALA A 63 -10.30 17.95 15.54
N LYS A 64 -10.00 18.54 14.38
CA LYS A 64 -10.99 18.81 13.32
C LYS A 64 -11.51 17.52 12.69
N VAL A 65 -10.61 16.57 12.36
CA VAL A 65 -10.97 15.25 11.81
C VAL A 65 -11.93 14.53 12.76
N LYS A 66 -11.63 14.47 14.06
CA LYS A 66 -12.52 13.85 15.06
C LYS A 66 -13.92 14.49 15.12
N ARG A 67 -14.00 15.81 14.93
CA ARG A 67 -15.30 16.51 14.89
C ARG A 67 -16.09 16.14 13.64
N ILE A 68 -15.42 16.10 12.48
CA ILE A 68 -16.04 15.71 11.21
C ILE A 68 -16.53 14.25 11.29
N GLU A 69 -15.76 13.34 11.87
CA GLU A 69 -16.18 11.95 12.11
C GLU A 69 -17.46 11.88 12.96
N ALA A 70 -17.55 12.69 14.02
CA ALA A 70 -18.75 12.76 14.85
C ALA A 70 -19.97 13.32 14.09
N GLU A 71 -19.78 14.35 13.25
CA GLU A 71 -20.85 14.91 12.43
C GLU A 71 -21.39 13.91 11.39
N VAL A 72 -20.53 13.05 10.84
CA VAL A 72 -20.95 11.93 9.97
C VAL A 72 -21.72 10.88 10.76
N ALA A 73 -21.20 10.47 11.92
CA ALA A 73 -21.83 9.46 12.78
C ALA A 73 -23.24 9.91 13.23
N ASP A 74 -23.40 11.20 13.51
CA ASP A 74 -24.68 11.81 13.89
C ASP A 74 -25.60 12.11 12.68
N GLY A 75 -25.18 11.82 11.45
CA GLY A 75 -25.95 12.03 10.23
C GLY A 75 -26.12 13.50 9.81
N ARG A 76 -25.31 14.42 10.35
CA ARG A 76 -25.40 15.87 10.05
C ARG A 76 -24.78 16.22 8.70
N ILE A 77 -23.75 15.47 8.28
CA ILE A 77 -23.10 15.61 6.98
C ILE A 77 -22.91 14.24 6.33
N THR A 78 -22.80 14.23 5.00
CA THR A 78 -22.56 12.98 4.26
C THR A 78 -21.08 12.56 4.35
N PRO A 79 -20.77 11.26 4.23
CA PRO A 79 -19.39 10.79 4.16
C PRO A 79 -18.57 11.43 3.03
N ALA A 80 -19.20 11.73 1.89
CA ALA A 80 -18.54 12.37 0.76
C ALA A 80 -18.10 13.81 1.10
N LEU A 81 -18.99 14.61 1.70
CA LEU A 81 -18.67 15.98 2.12
C LEU A 81 -17.59 15.98 3.21
N ALA A 82 -17.66 15.05 4.16
CA ALA A 82 -16.63 14.88 5.19
C ALA A 82 -15.24 14.57 4.58
N ALA A 83 -15.18 13.67 3.60
CA ALA A 83 -13.94 13.34 2.92
C ALA A 83 -13.35 14.56 2.17
N GLU A 84 -14.17 15.36 1.50
CA GLU A 84 -13.74 16.62 0.87
C GLU A 84 -13.17 17.61 1.89
N GLN A 85 -13.86 17.83 3.01
CA GLN A 85 -13.37 18.72 4.07
C GLN A 85 -12.03 18.25 4.64
N ILE A 86 -11.84 16.94 4.84
CA ILE A 86 -10.56 16.39 5.31
C ILE A 86 -9.47 16.56 4.24
N ALA A 87 -9.79 16.34 2.96
CA ALA A 87 -8.86 16.53 1.86
C ALA A 87 -8.40 18.00 1.74
N ASP A 88 -9.28 18.96 1.98
CA ASP A 88 -8.95 20.39 1.99
C ASP A 88 -7.95 20.77 3.09
N MET A 89 -7.89 20.03 4.20
CA MET A 89 -6.89 20.24 5.25
C MET A 89 -5.48 19.80 4.86
N LEU A 90 -5.33 19.04 3.77
CA LEU A 90 -4.05 18.57 3.24
C LEU A 90 -3.45 19.48 2.16
N LYS A 91 -4.22 20.46 1.67
CA LYS A 91 -3.70 21.54 0.81
C LYS A 91 -2.63 22.34 1.55
#